data_AF-A0A8H7KSL9-F1
#
_entry.id   AF-A0A8H7KSL9-F1
#
_cell.length_a   1.000
_cell.length_b   1.000
_cell.length_c   1.000
_cell.angle_alpha   90.00
_cell.angle_beta   90.00
_cell.angle_gamma   90.00
#
_symmetry.space_group_name_H-M   'P 1'
#
loop_
_entity.id
_entity.type
_entity.pdbx_description
1 polymer ?
#
loop_
_entity_poly.entity_id
_entity_poly.type
_entity_poly.pdbx_seq_one_letter_code
_entity_poly.pdbx_strand_id
1 'polypeptide(L)'
;MPSFDIYSFDFDSDEDEPGMLKTSASLNSLITDEVNGGLDASRVVLGGFSQGGAMSLLGGLTNERKLGGVAVLSGWLPLKNKFKSMAVSHAAQTPLFWGHGTSDPLVLYKFGTESVEFLTSQLGFKQSKDTATGLDFRSYAGMAHSSCQEELNDLAGWLKRVVPAIE
;
A
#
# COMPACT_ATOMS: atom_id res chain seq x y z
N MET A 1 18.06 5.99 3.46
CA MET A 1 16.61 5.91 3.18
C MET A 1 16.41 4.69 2.29
N PRO A 2 15.43 3.81 2.54
CA PRO A 2 15.07 2.78 1.59
C PRO A 2 14.51 3.46 0.33
N SER A 3 15.15 3.26 -0.81
CA SER A 3 14.74 3.80 -2.12
C SER A 3 15.17 2.81 -3.19
N PHE A 4 14.38 2.69 -4.24
CA PHE A 4 14.75 1.94 -5.45
C PHE A 4 14.79 2.89 -6.65
N ASP A 5 15.44 2.49 -7.73
CA ASP A 5 15.55 3.33 -8.91
C ASP A 5 14.26 3.29 -9.74
N ILE A 6 13.70 4.46 -10.06
CA ILE A 6 12.58 4.58 -11.01
C ILE A 6 13.18 4.69 -12.41
N TYR A 7 13.18 3.58 -13.15
CA TYR A 7 13.70 3.56 -14.52
C TYR A 7 12.78 4.30 -15.49
N SER A 8 11.46 4.21 -15.30
CA SER A 8 10.47 5.05 -15.97
C SER A 8 9.13 5.05 -15.23
N PHE A 9 8.23 5.96 -15.60
CA PHE A 9 6.80 5.90 -15.21
C PHE A 9 5.96 5.14 -16.26
N ASP A 10 6.62 4.42 -17.16
CA ASP A 10 5.99 3.51 -18.11
C ASP A 10 5.93 2.11 -17.49
N PHE A 11 4.72 1.60 -17.29
CA PHE A 11 4.44 0.43 -16.47
C PHE A 11 4.68 -0.92 -17.17
N ASP A 12 5.04 -0.86 -18.46
CA ASP A 12 5.54 -2.00 -19.23
C ASP A 12 7.09 -2.05 -19.29
N SER A 13 7.77 -1.11 -18.64
CA SER A 13 9.23 -1.08 -18.55
C SER A 13 9.77 -1.96 -17.42
N ASP A 14 11.04 -2.32 -17.51
CA ASP A 14 11.73 -3.05 -16.43
C ASP A 14 11.68 -2.24 -15.13
N GLU A 15 11.37 -2.92 -14.03
CA GLU A 15 11.43 -2.38 -12.66
C GLU A 15 12.75 -2.78 -11.99
N ASP A 16 13.26 -1.97 -11.07
CA ASP A 16 14.40 -2.33 -10.20
C ASP A 16 13.98 -3.37 -9.15
N GLU A 17 13.66 -4.58 -9.58
CA GLU A 17 13.25 -5.68 -8.71
C GLU A 17 14.28 -5.95 -7.59
N PRO A 18 15.60 -6.01 -7.85
CA PRO A 18 16.58 -6.18 -6.77
C PRO A 18 16.52 -5.05 -5.72
N GLY A 19 16.41 -3.80 -6.15
CA GLY A 19 16.29 -2.64 -5.25
C GLY A 19 14.97 -2.61 -4.47
N MET A 20 13.86 -2.98 -5.12
CA MET A 20 12.56 -3.15 -4.47
C MET A 20 12.60 -4.26 -3.42
N LEU A 21 13.14 -5.44 -3.75
CA LEU A 21 13.25 -6.55 -2.80
C LEU A 21 14.16 -6.19 -1.61
N LYS A 22 15.27 -5.49 -1.85
CA LYS A 22 16.14 -4.96 -0.79
C LYS A 22 15.41 -3.95 0.10
N THR A 23 14.60 -3.08 -0.49
CA THR A 23 13.78 -2.11 0.25
C THR A 23 12.71 -2.81 1.08
N SER A 24 12.02 -3.79 0.51
CA SER A 24 11.03 -4.62 1.20
C SER A 24 11.65 -5.36 2.40
N ALA A 25 12.84 -5.95 2.22
CA ALA A 25 13.58 -6.60 3.31
C ALA A 25 13.96 -5.61 4.43
N SER A 26 14.34 -4.38 4.07
CA SER A 26 14.65 -3.32 5.03
C SER A 26 13.41 -2.90 5.83
N LEU A 27 12.24 -2.77 5.17
CA LEU A 27 10.97 -2.51 5.84
C LEU A 27 10.59 -3.64 6.79
N ASN A 28 10.78 -4.90 6.37
CA ASN A 28 10.51 -6.06 7.23
C ASN A 28 11.42 -6.10 8.46
N SER A 29 12.68 -5.67 8.34
CA SER A 29 13.59 -5.53 9.49
C SER A 29 13.04 -4.51 10.49
N LEU A 30 12.63 -3.33 10.03
CA LEU A 30 12.05 -2.30 10.90
C LEU A 30 10.79 -2.81 11.61
N ILE A 31 9.88 -3.47 10.88
CA ILE A 31 8.68 -4.09 11.47
C ILE A 31 9.08 -5.13 12.53
N THR A 32 10.10 -5.93 12.25
CA THR A 32 10.59 -6.96 13.19
C THR A 32 11.14 -6.32 14.47
N ASP A 33 11.87 -5.22 14.35
CA ASP A 33 12.43 -4.50 15.50
C ASP A 33 11.32 -3.92 16.39
N GLU A 34 10.29 -3.30 15.80
CA GLU A 34 9.12 -2.79 16.55
C GLU A 34 8.35 -3.92 17.24
N VAL A 35 8.15 -5.05 16.56
CA VAL A 35 7.45 -6.21 17.12
C VAL A 35 8.26 -6.85 18.25
N ASN A 36 9.58 -6.96 18.09
CA ASN A 36 10.48 -7.43 19.16
C ASN A 36 10.51 -6.47 20.36
N GLY A 37 10.24 -5.18 20.12
CA GLY A 37 10.03 -4.15 21.15
C GLY A 37 8.71 -4.30 21.92
N GLY A 38 7.85 -5.24 21.55
CA GLY A 38 6.58 -5.54 22.23
C GLY A 38 5.34 -4.98 21.54
N LEU A 39 5.46 -4.36 20.36
CA LEU A 39 4.31 -3.93 19.57
C LEU A 39 3.66 -5.13 18.88
N ASP A 40 2.34 -5.28 19.02
CA ASP A 40 1.59 -6.28 18.24
C ASP A 40 1.62 -5.88 16.74
N ALA A 41 1.96 -6.83 15.85
CA ALA A 41 2.01 -6.60 14.41
C ALA A 41 0.67 -6.09 13.84
N SER A 42 -0.46 -6.49 14.44
CA SER A 42 -1.79 -6.00 14.09
C SER A 42 -2.01 -4.51 14.40
N ARG A 43 -1.05 -3.85 15.07
CA ARG A 43 -1.04 -2.41 15.32
C ARG A 43 -0.04 -1.64 14.46
N VAL A 44 0.70 -2.34 13.59
CA VAL A 44 1.62 -1.73 12.63
C VAL A 44 0.86 -1.43 11.34
N VAL A 45 0.93 -0.18 10.88
CA VAL A 45 0.46 0.22 9.55
C VAL A 45 1.64 0.65 8.72
N LEU A 46 1.81 0.04 7.55
CA LEU A 46 2.81 0.45 6.57
C LEU A 46 2.17 1.41 5.57
N GLY A 47 2.69 2.64 5.49
CA GLY A 47 2.11 3.70 4.66
C GLY A 47 3.13 4.44 3.82
N GLY A 48 2.74 4.88 2.63
CA GLY A 48 3.61 5.69 1.79
C GLY A 48 2.94 6.38 0.62
N PHE A 49 3.62 7.40 0.09
CA PHE A 49 3.21 8.19 -1.06
C PHE A 49 4.03 7.81 -2.30
N SER A 50 3.39 7.72 -3.47
CA SER A 50 4.05 7.43 -4.75
C SER A 50 4.88 6.15 -4.69
N GLN A 51 6.19 6.25 -4.88
CA GLN A 51 7.13 5.14 -4.69
C GLN A 51 6.99 4.44 -3.33
N GLY A 52 6.81 5.22 -2.26
CA GLY A 52 6.58 4.71 -0.92
C GLY A 52 5.27 3.93 -0.81
N GLY A 53 4.25 4.30 -1.58
CA GLY A 53 2.99 3.57 -1.69
C GLY A 53 3.18 2.20 -2.36
N ALA A 54 3.94 2.15 -3.45
CA ALA A 54 4.31 0.88 -4.09
C ALA A 54 5.10 -0.03 -3.15
N MET A 55 6.06 0.53 -2.41
CA MET A 55 6.80 -0.23 -1.40
C MET A 55 5.96 -0.66 -0.20
N SER A 56 4.93 0.11 0.16
CA SER A 56 4.00 -0.24 1.24
C SER A 56 3.14 -1.44 0.86
N LEU A 57 2.71 -1.53 -0.40
CA LEU A 57 2.04 -2.71 -0.93
C LEU A 57 2.96 -3.92 -0.93
N LEU A 58 4.17 -3.78 -1.52
CA LEU A 58 5.11 -4.88 -1.60
C LEU A 58 5.50 -5.38 -0.19
N GLY A 59 6.00 -4.49 0.67
CA GLY A 59 6.43 -4.85 2.02
C GLY A 59 5.29 -5.30 2.93
N GLY A 60 4.07 -4.79 2.75
CA GLY A 60 2.92 -5.11 3.59
C GLY A 60 2.18 -6.38 3.18
N LEU A 61 2.00 -6.61 1.87
CA LEU A 61 1.25 -7.75 1.35
C LEU A 61 2.10 -9.00 1.08
N THR A 62 3.43 -8.88 1.17
CA THR A 62 4.36 -10.03 1.19
C THR A 62 4.96 -10.26 2.58
N ASN A 63 4.47 -9.57 3.62
CA ASN A 63 4.96 -9.74 4.98
C ASN A 63 4.43 -11.04 5.60
N GLU A 64 5.30 -11.81 6.26
CA GLU A 64 4.89 -13.02 6.99
C GLU A 64 3.92 -12.71 8.14
N ARG A 65 4.02 -11.52 8.73
CA ARG A 65 3.12 -11.06 9.80
C ARG A 65 1.91 -10.39 9.18
N LYS A 66 0.74 -10.64 9.75
CA LYS A 66 -0.47 -9.89 9.41
C LYS A 66 -0.40 -8.51 10.07
N LEU A 67 -0.16 -7.49 9.27
CA LEU A 67 -0.10 -6.10 9.73
C LEU A 67 -1.51 -5.56 10.03
N GLY A 68 -1.58 -4.46 10.80
CA GLY A 68 -2.81 -3.73 11.07
C GLY A 68 -3.41 -3.07 9.84
N GLY A 69 -2.56 -2.72 8.87
CA GLY A 69 -3.03 -2.28 7.57
C GLY A 69 -1.92 -1.78 6.66
N VAL A 70 -2.30 -1.46 5.43
CA VAL A 70 -1.45 -0.81 4.43
C VAL A 70 -2.14 0.46 3.95
N ALA A 71 -1.41 1.56 3.83
CA ALA A 71 -1.91 2.82 3.30
C ALA A 71 -1.11 3.26 2.08
N VAL A 72 -1.80 3.57 0.99
CA VAL A 72 -1.19 3.96 -0.28
C VAL A 72 -1.75 5.32 -0.71
N LEU A 73 -0.88 6.29 -0.95
CA LEU A 73 -1.27 7.60 -1.49
C LEU A 73 -0.60 7.79 -2.85
N SER A 74 -1.36 8.00 -3.92
CA SER A 74 -0.85 8.17 -5.29
C SER A 74 0.19 7.12 -5.73
N GLY A 75 0.05 5.86 -5.28
CA GLY A 75 0.96 4.76 -5.59
C GLY A 75 0.45 3.82 -6.69
N TRP A 76 1.13 2.68 -6.85
CA TRP A 76 0.79 1.60 -7.79
C TRP A 76 1.22 0.23 -7.26
N LEU A 77 0.70 -0.86 -7.84
CA LEU A 77 1.15 -2.21 -7.58
C LEU A 77 2.45 -2.50 -8.36
N PRO A 78 3.60 -2.67 -7.69
CA PRO A 78 4.84 -3.04 -8.37
C PRO A 78 4.86 -4.52 -8.71
N LEU A 79 5.77 -4.95 -9.59
CA LEU A 79 6.07 -6.36 -9.90
C LEU A 79 4.82 -7.18 -10.27
N LYS A 80 3.84 -6.58 -10.98
CA LYS A 80 2.50 -7.16 -11.25
C LYS A 80 2.54 -8.63 -11.70
N ASN A 81 3.51 -8.99 -12.54
CA ASN A 81 3.69 -10.35 -13.08
C ASN A 81 4.14 -11.39 -12.03
N LYS A 82 4.78 -10.95 -10.94
CA LYS A 82 5.30 -11.79 -9.85
C LYS A 82 4.54 -11.59 -8.53
N PHE A 83 3.84 -10.47 -8.37
CA PHE A 83 3.24 -10.08 -7.10
C PHE A 83 2.30 -11.15 -6.53
N LYS A 84 1.54 -11.84 -7.39
CA LYS A 84 0.62 -12.91 -6.96
C LYS A 84 1.33 -14.08 -6.28
N SER A 85 2.50 -14.49 -6.78
CA SER A 85 3.26 -15.58 -6.16
C SER A 85 4.03 -15.14 -4.92
N MET A 86 4.29 -13.84 -4.79
CA MET A 86 4.97 -13.25 -3.63
C MET A 86 4.02 -12.92 -2.48
N ALA A 87 2.75 -12.65 -2.78
CA ALA A 87 1.75 -12.31 -1.78
C ALA A 87 1.50 -13.47 -0.81
N VAL A 88 1.40 -13.15 0.47
CA VAL A 88 1.10 -14.12 1.52
C VAL A 88 -0.38 -14.52 1.51
N SER A 89 -0.71 -15.69 2.06
CA SER A 89 -2.09 -16.22 2.07
C SER A 89 -3.09 -15.33 2.80
N HIS A 90 -2.64 -14.55 3.79
CA HIS A 90 -3.47 -13.58 4.52
C HIS A 90 -3.48 -12.17 3.91
N ALA A 91 -2.89 -11.95 2.73
CA ALA A 91 -2.78 -10.61 2.14
C ALA A 91 -4.13 -9.89 2.05
N ALA A 92 -5.17 -10.55 1.51
CA ALA A 92 -6.53 -9.98 1.40
C ALA A 92 -7.27 -9.77 2.72
N GLN A 93 -6.71 -10.25 3.84
CA GLN A 93 -7.22 -9.98 5.18
C GLN A 93 -6.58 -8.76 5.82
N THR A 94 -5.53 -8.19 5.21
CA THR A 94 -4.88 -6.97 5.66
C THR A 94 -5.69 -5.78 5.18
N PRO A 95 -6.19 -4.90 6.06
CA PRO A 95 -6.91 -3.71 5.65
C PRO A 95 -6.05 -2.83 4.75
N LEU A 96 -6.62 -2.28 3.68
CA LEU A 96 -5.90 -1.45 2.71
C LEU A 96 -6.67 -0.16 2.46
N PHE A 97 -6.04 0.98 2.76
CA PHE A 97 -6.49 2.29 2.30
C PHE A 97 -5.70 2.71 1.08
N TRP A 98 -6.38 3.26 0.08
CA TRP A 98 -5.72 3.76 -1.11
C TRP A 98 -6.37 5.06 -1.60
N GLY A 99 -5.65 6.17 -1.45
CA GLY A 99 -6.02 7.47 -2.00
C GLY A 99 -5.31 7.76 -3.32
N HIS A 100 -6.02 8.37 -4.28
CA HIS A 100 -5.44 8.71 -5.57
C HIS A 100 -6.09 9.93 -6.22
N GLY A 101 -5.27 10.82 -6.78
CA GLY A 101 -5.75 12.00 -7.50
C GLY A 101 -6.18 11.66 -8.93
N THR A 102 -7.35 12.14 -9.36
CA THR A 102 -7.84 11.82 -10.71
C THR A 102 -7.13 12.59 -11.83
N SER A 103 -6.35 13.63 -11.48
CA SER A 103 -5.58 14.46 -12.40
C SER A 103 -4.07 14.30 -12.21
N ASP A 104 -3.64 13.18 -11.63
CA ASP A 104 -2.23 12.85 -11.41
C ASP A 104 -1.49 12.69 -12.76
N PRO A 105 -0.51 13.55 -13.07
CA PRO A 105 0.21 13.48 -14.34
C PRO A 105 1.45 12.57 -14.28
N LEU A 106 1.82 12.05 -13.11
CA LEU A 106 3.04 11.26 -12.90
C LEU A 106 2.70 9.78 -12.68
N VAL A 107 1.97 9.49 -11.61
CA VAL A 107 1.40 8.17 -11.38
C VAL A 107 -0.04 8.26 -11.85
N LEU A 108 -0.25 7.99 -13.14
CA LEU A 108 -1.58 8.15 -13.75
C LEU A 108 -2.64 7.39 -12.95
N TYR A 109 -3.80 8.03 -12.73
CA TYR A 109 -4.93 7.43 -12.00
C TYR A 109 -5.30 6.02 -12.48
N LYS A 110 -5.12 5.74 -13.78
CA LYS A 110 -5.32 4.42 -14.37
C LYS A 110 -4.49 3.33 -13.68
N PHE A 111 -3.25 3.63 -13.29
CA PHE A 111 -2.36 2.67 -12.62
C PHE A 111 -2.88 2.32 -11.22
N GLY A 112 -3.43 3.30 -10.50
CA GLY A 112 -4.15 3.04 -9.25
C GLY A 112 -5.35 2.12 -9.47
N THR A 113 -6.19 2.40 -10.47
CA THR A 113 -7.38 1.56 -10.74
C THR A 113 -7.03 0.15 -11.20
N GLU A 114 -6.03 -0.02 -12.06
CA GLU A 114 -5.55 -1.34 -12.50
C GLU A 114 -4.93 -2.15 -11.36
N SER A 115 -4.27 -1.47 -10.42
CA SER A 115 -3.74 -2.10 -9.21
C SER A 115 -4.86 -2.65 -8.33
N VAL A 116 -5.92 -1.86 -8.12
CA VAL A 116 -7.12 -2.29 -7.36
C VAL A 116 -7.82 -3.46 -8.06
N GLU A 117 -7.93 -3.42 -9.39
CA GLU A 117 -8.49 -4.53 -10.18
C GLU A 117 -7.67 -5.81 -9.99
N PHE A 118 -6.34 -5.72 -10.03
CA PHE A 118 -5.47 -6.87 -9.74
C PHE A 118 -5.68 -7.39 -8.31
N LEU A 119 -5.68 -6.52 -7.30
CA LEU A 119 -5.84 -6.93 -5.90
C LEU A 119 -7.18 -7.64 -5.66
N THR A 120 -8.25 -7.14 -6.27
CA THR A 120 -9.58 -7.75 -6.14
C THR A 120 -9.72 -9.05 -6.94
N SER A 121 -9.26 -9.08 -8.19
CA SER A 121 -9.42 -10.24 -9.09
C SER A 121 -8.42 -11.37 -8.84
N GLN A 122 -7.18 -11.04 -8.47
CA GLN A 122 -6.07 -12.00 -8.35
C GLN A 122 -5.77 -12.39 -6.91
N LEU A 123 -5.95 -11.47 -5.96
CA LEU A 123 -5.65 -11.70 -4.54
C LEU A 123 -6.90 -11.84 -3.67
N GLY A 124 -8.09 -11.55 -4.20
CA GLY A 124 -9.36 -11.77 -3.50
C GLY A 124 -9.74 -10.67 -2.49
N PHE A 125 -9.11 -9.49 -2.57
CA PHE A 125 -9.55 -8.34 -1.79
C PHE A 125 -11.01 -8.01 -2.06
N LYS A 126 -11.75 -7.66 -1.01
CA LYS A 126 -13.11 -7.12 -1.12
C LYS A 126 -13.05 -5.62 -0.98
N GLN A 127 -13.65 -4.90 -1.92
CA GLN A 127 -13.78 -3.46 -1.78
C GLN A 127 -14.79 -3.16 -0.68
N SER A 128 -14.41 -2.26 0.22
CA SER A 128 -15.24 -1.81 1.32
C SER A 128 -14.76 -0.44 1.75
N LYS A 129 -15.71 0.48 1.95
CA LYS A 129 -15.42 1.85 2.37
C LYS A 129 -15.75 2.01 3.84
N ASP A 130 -14.92 2.78 4.55
CA ASP A 130 -15.14 3.14 5.94
C ASP A 130 -15.20 1.96 6.94
N THR A 131 -14.53 0.85 6.60
CA THR A 131 -14.44 -0.36 7.42
C THR A 131 -13.02 -0.58 7.96
N ALA A 132 -12.88 -1.43 8.98
CA ALA A 132 -11.59 -1.89 9.51
C ALA A 132 -11.04 -3.12 8.75
N THR A 133 -11.65 -3.49 7.63
CA THR A 133 -11.30 -4.64 6.79
C THR A 133 -11.46 -4.28 5.31
N GLY A 134 -10.88 -5.09 4.42
CA GLY A 134 -11.00 -4.93 2.97
C GLY A 134 -10.19 -3.77 2.39
N LEU A 135 -10.56 -3.36 1.17
CA LEU A 135 -9.86 -2.35 0.36
C LEU A 135 -10.75 -1.11 0.17
N ASP A 136 -10.34 0.01 0.77
CA ASP A 136 -10.98 1.33 0.65
C ASP A 136 -10.20 2.17 -0.37
N PHE A 137 -10.66 2.16 -1.64
CA PHE A 137 -10.10 2.99 -2.70
C PHE A 137 -10.90 4.30 -2.84
N ARG A 138 -10.17 5.42 -2.79
CA ARG A 138 -10.73 6.77 -2.84
C ARG A 138 -10.08 7.59 -3.93
N SER A 139 -10.91 8.31 -4.66
CA SER A 139 -10.51 9.12 -5.81
C SER A 139 -10.79 10.58 -5.49
N TYR A 140 -9.77 11.42 -5.60
CA TYR A 140 -9.87 12.84 -5.29
C TYR A 140 -9.88 13.65 -6.58
N ALA A 141 -11.05 14.24 -6.89
CA ALA A 141 -11.29 14.90 -8.16
C ALA A 141 -10.40 16.15 -8.32
N GLY A 142 -9.68 16.24 -9.45
CA GLY A 142 -8.82 17.38 -9.76
C GLY A 142 -7.50 17.41 -8.99
N MET A 143 -7.28 16.48 -8.07
CA MET A 143 -6.00 16.34 -7.36
C MET A 143 -4.96 15.76 -8.33
N ALA A 144 -3.80 16.41 -8.40
CA ALA A 144 -2.64 15.98 -9.18
C ALA A 144 -1.77 14.99 -8.37
N HIS A 145 -0.47 14.92 -8.67
CA HIS A 145 0.49 14.13 -7.88
C HIS A 145 0.83 14.81 -6.54
N SER A 146 -0.14 14.83 -5.63
CA SER A 146 -0.07 15.48 -4.32
C SER A 146 -1.09 14.82 -3.39
N SER A 147 -1.16 15.29 -2.15
CA SER A 147 -2.26 15.02 -1.23
C SER A 147 -3.20 16.22 -1.12
N CYS A 148 -4.41 16.00 -0.62
CA CYS A 148 -5.37 17.05 -0.25
C CYS A 148 -5.91 16.84 1.17
N GLN A 149 -6.56 17.86 1.74
CA GLN A 149 -7.10 17.76 3.11
C GLN A 149 -8.19 16.68 3.25
N GLU A 150 -8.98 16.46 2.20
CA GLU A 150 -9.98 15.39 2.15
C GLU A 150 -9.34 14.01 2.28
N GLU A 151 -8.27 13.75 1.50
CA GLU A 151 -7.49 12.52 1.57
C GLU A 151 -6.89 12.28 2.96
N LEU A 152 -6.32 13.32 3.57
CA LEU A 152 -5.73 13.21 4.90
C LEU A 152 -6.79 12.93 5.98
N ASN A 153 -7.98 13.52 5.86
CA ASN A 153 -9.09 13.27 6.78
C ASN A 153 -9.60 11.83 6.66
N ASP A 154 -9.70 11.33 5.44
CA ASP A 154 -10.12 9.96 5.13
C ASP A 154 -9.12 8.94 5.67
N LEU A 155 -7.83 9.16 5.41
CA LEU A 155 -6.74 8.34 5.95
C LEU A 155 -6.77 8.34 7.48
N ALA A 156 -6.92 9.51 8.11
CA ALA A 156 -7.01 9.61 9.56
C ALA A 156 -8.22 8.86 10.12
N GLY A 157 -9.38 8.94 9.46
CA GLY A 157 -10.58 8.18 9.81
C GLY A 157 -10.36 6.67 9.67
N TRP A 158 -9.69 6.24 8.60
CA TRP A 158 -9.33 4.84 8.39
C TRP A 158 -8.35 4.33 9.44
N LEU A 159 -7.29 5.07 9.76
CA LEU A 159 -6.31 4.71 10.79
C LEU A 159 -6.95 4.47 12.16
N LYS A 160 -7.92 5.31 12.55
CA LYS A 160 -8.68 5.14 13.80
C LYS A 160 -9.48 3.83 13.84
N ARG A 161 -9.92 3.32 12.69
CA ARG A 161 -10.68 2.07 12.59
C ARG A 161 -9.77 0.84 12.63
N VAL A 162 -8.62 0.89 11.95
CA VAL A 162 -7.69 -0.25 11.87
C VAL A 162 -6.75 -0.36 13.07
N VAL A 163 -6.50 0.76 13.77
CA VAL A 163 -5.66 0.83 14.97
C VAL A 163 -6.44 1.57 16.08
N PRO A 164 -7.52 0.96 16.63
CA PRO A 164 -8.35 1.59 17.66
C PRO A 164 -7.57 1.80 18.97
N ALA A 165 -8.02 2.71 19.83
CA ALA A 165 -7.40 2.94 21.14
C ALA A 165 -7.32 1.63 21.96
N ILE A 166 -6.26 1.49 22.75
CA ILE A 166 -6.15 0.39 23.73
C ILE A 166 -6.97 0.81 24.94
N GLU A 167 -7.94 -0.02 25.33
CA GLU A 167 -8.71 0.13 26.57
C GLU A 167 -7.90 -0.29 27.80
#